data_AF-A0A2E3F8L9-F1
#
_entry.id   AF-A0A2E3F8L9-F1
#
_cell.length_a   1.000
_cell.length_b   1.000
_cell.length_c   1.000
_cell.angle_alpha   90.00
_cell.angle_beta   90.00
_cell.angle_gamma   90.00
#
_symmetry.space_group_name_H-M   'P 1'
#
loop_
_entity.id
_entity.type
_entity.pdbx_description
1 polymer ?
#
loop_
_entity_poly.entity_id
_entity_poly.type
_entity_poly.pdbx_seq_one_letter_code
_entity_poly.pdbx_strand_id
1 'polypeptide(L)'
;MSNAVDAWLEKDSFSSNITRGLISGVLGGLAGTLVKTAIEKVLPVRKPNTRSAQVKMVDDLSHKLTGERISESNHKLAEQLVNIPFGASLGATYGYAQRDKPELNIVEGAIYGATTWVGTHETSLPLLGLKDKPKDIPMNIQANELIAHLAFGITTEVVRALISKKLRE
;
A
#
# COMPACT_ATOMS: atom_id res chain seq x y z
N MET A 1 -37.83 -14.98 -13.20
CA MET A 1 -36.96 -14.15 -12.33
C MET A 1 -35.58 -14.81 -12.10
N SER A 2 -35.12 -15.74 -12.95
CA SER A 2 -33.82 -16.43 -12.74
C SER A 2 -32.65 -15.83 -13.53
N ASN A 3 -32.90 -15.20 -14.70
CA ASN A 3 -31.82 -14.78 -15.62
C ASN A 3 -30.79 -13.80 -15.03
N ALA A 4 -31.15 -12.95 -14.07
CA ALA A 4 -30.20 -11.99 -13.49
C ALA A 4 -29.30 -12.63 -12.43
N VAL A 5 -29.81 -13.62 -11.69
CA VAL A 5 -29.07 -14.34 -10.66
C VAL A 5 -28.14 -15.36 -11.32
N ASP A 6 -28.62 -16.06 -12.34
CA ASP A 6 -27.82 -17.03 -13.10
C ASP A 6 -26.69 -16.32 -13.88
N ALA A 7 -26.98 -15.17 -14.52
CA ALA A 7 -25.95 -14.35 -15.17
C ALA A 7 -24.95 -13.74 -14.18
N TRP A 8 -25.37 -13.45 -12.94
CA TRP A 8 -24.48 -13.01 -11.88
C TRP A 8 -23.57 -14.15 -11.41
N LEU A 9 -24.10 -15.37 -11.22
CA LEU A 9 -23.34 -16.56 -10.83
C LEU A 9 -22.36 -17.06 -11.92
N GLU A 10 -22.73 -17.01 -13.21
CA GLU A 10 -21.84 -17.38 -14.31
C GLU A 10 -20.70 -16.38 -14.52
N LYS A 11 -20.98 -15.08 -14.36
CA LYS A 11 -19.96 -14.01 -14.39
C LYS A 11 -18.99 -14.15 -13.22
N ASP A 12 -19.43 -14.78 -12.13
CA ASP A 12 -18.75 -14.93 -10.85
C ASP A 12 -18.29 -16.38 -10.59
N SER A 13 -17.77 -17.04 -11.63
CA SER A 13 -16.87 -18.18 -11.43
C SER A 13 -15.77 -17.73 -10.45
N PHE A 14 -15.80 -18.29 -9.24
CA PHE A 14 -14.98 -17.96 -8.06
C PHE A 14 -13.47 -17.84 -8.35
N SER A 15 -13.01 -18.36 -9.49
CA SER A 15 -11.62 -18.41 -9.92
C SER A 15 -11.19 -17.30 -10.91
N SER A 16 -12.11 -16.55 -11.56
CA SER A 16 -11.72 -15.55 -12.58
C SER A 16 -11.63 -14.12 -12.05
N ASN A 17 -12.73 -13.53 -11.57
CA ASN A 17 -12.73 -12.10 -11.18
C ASN A 17 -11.96 -11.86 -9.89
N ILE A 18 -12.11 -12.74 -8.89
CA ILE A 18 -11.37 -12.66 -7.63
C ILE A 18 -9.86 -12.80 -7.90
N THR A 19 -9.44 -13.86 -8.60
CA THR A 19 -8.03 -14.09 -8.93
C THR A 19 -7.44 -12.94 -9.74
N ARG A 20 -8.16 -12.45 -10.76
CA ARG A 20 -7.71 -11.30 -11.55
C ARG A 20 -7.65 -10.02 -10.73
N GLY A 21 -8.63 -9.79 -9.86
CA GLY A 21 -8.64 -8.67 -8.91
C GLY A 21 -7.42 -8.72 -7.99
N LEU A 22 -7.15 -9.87 -7.38
CA LEU A 22 -5.99 -10.08 -6.50
C LEU A 22 -4.66 -9.90 -7.25
N ILE A 23 -4.48 -10.54 -8.41
CA ILE A 23 -3.23 -10.43 -9.20
C ILE A 23 -3.00 -9.00 -9.65
N SER A 24 -4.02 -8.37 -10.27
CA SER A 24 -3.91 -6.98 -10.73
C SER A 24 -3.69 -6.01 -9.58
N GLY A 25 -4.34 -6.25 -8.45
CA GLY A 25 -4.16 -5.52 -7.20
C GLY A 25 -2.74 -5.63 -6.65
N VAL A 26 -2.20 -6.85 -6.49
CA VAL A 26 -0.82 -7.09 -6.02
C VAL A 26 0.18 -6.37 -6.91
N LEU A 27 0.09 -6.55 -8.23
CA LEU A 27 0.97 -5.88 -9.19
C LEU A 27 0.83 -4.35 -9.11
N GLY A 28 -0.39 -3.86 -8.94
CA GLY A 28 -0.65 -2.44 -8.71
C GLY A 28 -0.02 -1.91 -7.43
N GLY A 29 -0.19 -2.61 -6.30
CA GLY A 29 0.37 -2.21 -5.01
C GLY A 29 1.89 -2.22 -4.99
N LEU A 30 2.52 -3.19 -5.68
CA LEU A 30 3.96 -3.21 -5.88
C LEU A 30 4.43 -2.00 -6.71
N ALA A 31 3.77 -1.71 -7.83
CA ALA A 31 4.09 -0.53 -8.65
C ALA A 31 3.88 0.79 -7.87
N GLY A 32 2.78 0.91 -7.14
CA GLY A 32 2.51 2.05 -6.26
C GLY A 32 3.58 2.21 -5.19
N THR A 33 4.08 1.11 -4.61
CA THR A 33 5.15 1.12 -3.61
C THR A 33 6.47 1.63 -4.21
N LEU A 34 6.79 1.23 -5.44
CA LEU A 34 7.97 1.74 -6.15
C LEU A 34 7.85 3.25 -6.40
N VAL A 35 6.70 3.73 -6.89
CA VAL A 35 6.45 5.15 -7.14
C VAL A 35 6.52 5.96 -5.84
N LYS A 36 5.85 5.50 -4.77
CA LYS A 36 5.94 6.11 -3.44
C LYS A 36 7.38 6.21 -2.96
N THR A 37 8.14 5.11 -3.04
CA THR A 37 9.56 5.08 -2.64
C THR A 37 10.40 6.07 -3.45
N ALA A 38 10.13 6.23 -4.75
CA ALA A 38 10.82 7.21 -5.57
C ALA A 38 10.48 8.66 -5.16
N ILE A 39 9.21 8.94 -4.86
CA ILE A 39 8.76 10.25 -4.37
C ILE A 39 9.42 10.59 -3.03
N GLU A 40 9.48 9.63 -2.09
CA GLU A 40 10.08 9.82 -0.76
C GLU A 40 11.58 10.13 -0.80
N LYS A 41 12.28 9.84 -1.91
CA LYS A 41 13.69 10.22 -2.10
C LYS A 41 13.87 11.70 -2.39
N VAL A 42 12.83 12.36 -2.92
CA VAL A 42 12.87 13.77 -3.35
C VAL A 42 12.09 14.64 -2.37
N LEU A 43 10.95 14.15 -1.86
CA LEU A 43 10.14 14.83 -0.87
C LEU A 43 10.48 14.32 0.54
N PRO A 44 10.90 15.21 1.46
CA PRO A 44 11.12 14.81 2.84
C PRO A 44 9.80 14.43 3.48
N VAL A 45 9.64 13.14 3.79
CA VAL A 45 8.45 12.56 4.43
C VAL A 45 8.69 12.21 5.89
N ARG A 46 9.88 12.52 6.42
CA ARG A 46 10.28 12.29 7.81
C ARG A 46 11.18 13.42 8.26
N LYS A 47 11.25 13.65 9.58
CA LYS A 47 12.24 14.55 10.16
C LYS A 47 13.66 14.01 9.87
N PRO A 48 14.66 14.87 9.66
CA PRO A 48 16.06 14.44 9.52
C PRO A 48 16.49 13.56 10.70
N ASN A 49 17.38 12.60 10.44
CA ASN A 49 17.94 11.68 11.45
C ASN A 49 16.90 10.81 12.20
N THR A 50 15.69 10.67 11.67
CA THR A 50 14.66 9.80 12.25
C THR A 50 14.62 8.46 11.53
N ARG A 51 14.78 7.36 12.29
CA ARG A 51 14.61 5.99 11.76
C ARG A 51 13.17 5.79 11.29
N SER A 52 13.00 5.11 10.17
CA SER A 52 11.69 4.79 9.63
C SER A 52 10.95 3.79 10.52
N ALA A 53 9.61 3.77 10.43
CA ALA A 53 8.78 2.84 11.20
C ALA A 53 9.12 1.38 10.90
N GLN A 54 9.49 1.10 9.65
CA GLN A 54 9.92 -0.20 9.16
C GLN A 54 11.20 -0.67 9.84
N VAL A 55 12.22 0.21 9.89
CA VAL A 55 13.47 -0.06 10.61
C VAL A 55 13.19 -0.35 12.07
N LYS A 56 12.39 0.50 12.75
CA LYS A 56 12.04 0.27 14.16
C LYS A 56 11.32 -1.06 14.38
N MET A 57 10.37 -1.40 13.50
CA MET A 57 9.61 -2.65 13.59
C MET A 57 10.52 -3.88 13.46
N VAL A 58 11.41 -3.90 12.45
CA VAL A 58 12.32 -5.03 12.23
C VAL A 58 13.39 -5.09 13.31
N ASP A 59 13.90 -3.94 13.77
CA ASP A 59 14.87 -3.83 14.86
C ASP A 59 14.32 -4.36 16.19
N ASP A 60 13.07 -4.00 16.54
CA ASP A 60 12.40 -4.50 17.73
C ASP A 60 12.09 -5.99 17.64
N LEU A 61 11.76 -6.50 16.45
CA LEU A 61 11.55 -7.93 16.22
C LEU A 61 12.87 -8.71 16.35
N SER A 62 13.95 -8.21 15.74
CA SER A 62 15.29 -8.78 15.85
C SER A 62 15.70 -8.87 17.32
N HIS A 63 15.61 -7.76 18.06
CA HIS A 63 16.00 -7.73 19.46
C HIS A 63 15.19 -8.69 20.33
N LYS A 64 13.89 -8.88 20.04
CA LYS A 64 13.04 -9.84 20.76
C LYS A 64 13.38 -11.31 20.44
N LEU A 65 13.81 -11.61 19.22
CA LEU A 65 14.04 -12.99 18.78
C LEU A 65 15.49 -13.45 18.97
N THR A 66 16.47 -12.56 18.77
CA THR A 66 17.90 -12.89 18.79
C THR A 66 18.66 -12.20 19.92
N GLY A 67 18.06 -11.20 20.57
CA GLY A 67 18.75 -10.32 21.52
C GLY A 67 19.53 -9.18 20.85
N GLU A 68 19.72 -9.21 19.54
CA GLU A 68 20.54 -8.24 18.80
C GLU A 68 19.71 -7.24 17.98
N ARG A 69 20.21 -6.01 17.90
CA ARG A 69 19.67 -4.94 17.07
C ARG A 69 20.17 -5.09 15.63
N ILE A 70 19.39 -4.64 14.65
CA ILE A 70 19.85 -4.71 13.26
C ILE A 70 20.94 -3.66 13.01
N SER A 71 21.97 -4.03 12.23
CA SER A 71 23.03 -3.10 11.85
C SER A 71 22.50 -2.00 10.92
N GLU A 72 23.15 -0.84 10.94
CA GLU A 72 22.77 0.29 10.06
C GLU A 72 22.83 -0.08 8.57
N SER A 73 23.79 -0.93 8.18
CA SER A 73 23.90 -1.45 6.82
C SER A 73 22.64 -2.20 6.35
N ASN A 74 21.86 -2.74 7.28
CA ASN A 74 20.65 -3.51 7.02
C ASN A 74 19.37 -2.64 7.04
N HIS A 75 19.44 -1.35 7.39
CA HIS A 75 18.25 -0.49 7.47
C HIS A 75 17.47 -0.45 6.14
N LYS A 76 18.16 -0.29 5.02
CA LYS A 76 17.51 -0.28 3.70
C LYS A 76 16.83 -1.61 3.37
N LEU A 77 17.45 -2.73 3.75
CA LEU A 77 16.87 -4.05 3.57
C LEU A 77 15.62 -4.21 4.46
N ALA A 78 15.69 -3.78 5.72
CA ALA A 78 14.55 -3.78 6.63
C ALA A 78 13.36 -2.97 6.09
N GLU A 79 13.62 -1.80 5.50
CA GLU A 79 12.58 -1.02 4.83
C GLU A 79 11.91 -1.78 3.68
N GLN A 80 12.70 -2.43 2.83
CA GLN A 80 12.18 -3.20 1.70
C GLN A 80 11.40 -4.44 2.14
N LEU A 81 11.87 -5.14 3.18
CA LEU A 81 11.22 -6.32 3.76
C LEU A 81 9.83 -6.00 4.33
N VAL A 82 9.59 -4.76 4.76
CA VAL A 82 8.26 -4.32 5.20
C VAL A 82 7.47 -3.72 4.05
N ASN A 83 8.05 -2.80 3.28
CA ASN A 83 7.32 -2.04 2.25
C ASN A 83 6.79 -2.93 1.12
N ILE A 84 7.56 -3.92 0.66
CA ILE A 84 7.16 -4.75 -0.49
C ILE A 84 5.95 -5.63 -0.12
N PRO A 85 5.98 -6.45 0.95
CA PRO A 85 4.82 -7.25 1.33
C PRO A 85 3.64 -6.38 1.73
N PHE A 86 3.85 -5.29 2.46
CA PHE A 86 2.77 -4.40 2.87
C PHE A 86 2.08 -3.76 1.66
N GLY A 87 2.86 -3.26 0.71
CA GLY A 87 2.35 -2.72 -0.56
C GLY A 87 1.60 -3.75 -1.39
N ALA A 88 2.13 -4.97 -1.51
CA ALA A 88 1.47 -6.07 -2.19
C ALA A 88 0.13 -6.44 -1.51
N SER A 89 0.10 -6.52 -0.18
CA SER A 89 -1.11 -6.80 0.59
C SER A 89 -2.17 -5.70 0.44
N LEU A 90 -1.78 -4.43 0.55
CA LEU A 90 -2.68 -3.31 0.28
C LEU A 90 -3.23 -3.38 -1.15
N GLY A 91 -2.34 -3.55 -2.13
CA GLY A 91 -2.73 -3.76 -3.52
C GLY A 91 -3.75 -4.90 -3.70
N ALA A 92 -3.50 -6.05 -3.09
CA ALA A 92 -4.41 -7.20 -3.11
C ALA A 92 -5.79 -6.85 -2.54
N THR A 93 -5.85 -6.16 -1.39
CA THR A 93 -7.14 -5.76 -0.79
C THR A 93 -7.91 -4.80 -1.68
N TYR A 94 -7.22 -3.84 -2.32
CA TYR A 94 -7.83 -2.91 -3.24
C TYR A 94 -8.30 -3.60 -4.53
N GLY A 95 -7.49 -4.48 -5.10
CA GLY A 95 -7.84 -5.28 -6.27
C GLY A 95 -9.03 -6.20 -6.03
N TYR A 96 -9.11 -6.82 -4.85
CA TYR A 96 -10.27 -7.60 -4.42
C TYR A 96 -11.54 -6.74 -4.28
N ALA A 97 -11.41 -5.54 -3.69
CA ALA A 97 -12.52 -4.61 -3.57
C ALA A 97 -13.05 -4.13 -4.93
N GLN A 98 -12.17 -4.01 -5.93
CA GLN A 98 -12.49 -3.55 -7.28
C GLN A 98 -12.66 -4.68 -8.30
N ARG A 99 -12.82 -5.93 -7.86
CA ARG A 99 -12.88 -7.12 -8.74
C ARG A 99 -13.95 -7.05 -9.83
N ASP A 100 -15.06 -6.37 -9.53
CA ASP A 100 -16.22 -6.23 -10.43
C ASP A 100 -16.21 -4.92 -11.23
N LYS A 101 -15.25 -4.03 -10.96
CA LYS A 101 -15.06 -2.73 -11.64
C LYS A 101 -13.76 -2.74 -12.43
N PRO A 102 -13.74 -3.28 -13.66
CA PRO A 102 -12.53 -3.31 -14.47
C PRO A 102 -12.07 -1.95 -14.99
N GLU A 103 -12.96 -0.96 -14.98
CA GLU A 103 -12.67 0.39 -15.46
C GLU A 103 -11.66 1.10 -14.55
N LEU A 104 -10.92 2.03 -15.14
CA LEU A 104 -10.00 2.91 -14.43
C LEU A 104 -10.80 4.00 -13.68
N ASN A 105 -10.55 4.14 -12.38
CA ASN A 105 -11.09 5.22 -11.56
C ASN A 105 -10.01 5.83 -10.64
N ILE A 106 -9.27 6.80 -11.17
CA ILE A 106 -8.18 7.46 -10.44
C ILE A 106 -8.63 8.13 -9.13
N VAL A 107 -9.91 8.51 -9.00
CA VAL A 107 -10.46 9.10 -7.78
C VAL A 107 -10.56 8.05 -6.68
N GLU A 108 -11.06 6.85 -6.98
CA GLU A 108 -11.07 5.72 -6.04
C GLU A 108 -9.64 5.33 -5.64
N GLY A 109 -8.68 5.36 -6.57
CA GLY A 109 -7.26 5.16 -6.28
C GLY A 109 -6.70 6.22 -5.32
N ALA A 110 -7.01 7.50 -5.55
CA ALA A 110 -6.58 8.59 -4.66
C ALA A 110 -7.21 8.47 -3.26
N ILE A 111 -8.52 8.18 -3.17
CA ILE A 111 -9.22 7.94 -1.90
C ILE A 111 -8.59 6.75 -1.16
N TYR A 112 -8.27 5.67 -1.88
CA TYR A 112 -7.61 4.52 -1.30
C TYR A 112 -6.23 4.88 -0.75
N GLY A 113 -5.42 5.61 -1.52
CA GLY A 113 -4.14 6.16 -1.07
C GLY A 113 -4.27 6.99 0.21
N ALA A 114 -5.17 7.96 0.24
CA ALA A 114 -5.43 8.77 1.44
C ALA A 114 -5.88 7.91 2.63
N THR A 115 -6.73 6.92 2.40
CA THR A 115 -7.20 5.99 3.44
C THR A 115 -6.05 5.16 4.02
N THR A 116 -5.14 4.67 3.17
CA THR A 116 -3.95 3.95 3.63
C THR A 116 -3.04 4.84 4.48
N TRP A 117 -2.85 6.11 4.09
CA TRP A 117 -2.10 7.09 4.88
C TRP A 117 -2.74 7.30 6.26
N VAL A 118 -4.05 7.57 6.31
CA VAL A 118 -4.76 7.76 7.58
C VAL A 118 -4.67 6.51 8.47
N GLY A 119 -4.94 5.33 7.90
CA GLY A 119 -4.92 4.07 8.63
C GLY A 119 -3.54 3.72 9.19
N THR A 120 -2.47 4.16 8.54
CA THR A 120 -1.09 3.84 8.94
C THR A 120 -0.40 4.99 9.64
N HIS A 121 -0.08 6.06 8.93
CA HIS A 121 0.74 7.18 9.39
C HIS A 121 0.03 8.07 10.42
N GLU A 122 -1.29 8.20 10.33
CA GLU A 122 -2.09 9.01 11.27
C GLU A 122 -2.63 8.19 12.45
N THR A 123 -2.67 6.85 12.32
CA THR A 123 -3.33 5.97 13.30
C THR A 123 -2.42 4.85 13.80
N SER A 124 -2.20 3.80 13.00
CA SER A 124 -1.56 2.57 13.48
C SER A 124 -0.11 2.76 13.92
N LEU A 125 0.70 3.50 13.15
CA LEU A 125 2.13 3.69 13.47
C LEU A 125 2.34 4.53 14.74
N PRO A 126 1.62 5.64 14.97
CA PRO A 126 1.66 6.34 16.25
C PRO A 126 1.18 5.50 17.43
N LEU A 127 0.09 4.72 17.28
CA LEU A 127 -0.43 3.87 18.35
C LEU A 127 0.55 2.77 18.76
N LEU A 128 1.32 2.25 17.80
CA LEU A 128 2.36 1.25 18.04
C LEU A 128 3.69 1.87 18.53
N GLY A 129 3.78 3.19 18.68
CA GLY A 129 5.01 3.88 19.07
C GLY A 129 6.11 3.88 17.99
N LEU A 130 5.79 3.48 16.76
CA LEU A 130 6.73 3.40 15.64
C LEU A 130 6.94 4.78 14.99
N LYS A 131 6.03 5.72 15.22
CA LYS A 131 6.07 7.09 14.68
C LYS A 131 5.62 8.11 15.73
N ASP A 132 6.12 9.34 15.62
CA ASP A 132 5.62 10.50 16.39
C ASP A 132 4.10 10.66 16.20
N LYS A 133 3.42 11.27 17.18
CA LYS A 133 1.98 11.58 17.04
C LYS A 133 1.79 12.62 15.93
N PRO A 134 0.69 12.57 15.17
CA PRO A 134 0.49 13.50 14.04
C PRO A 134 0.61 14.97 14.41
N LYS A 135 0.06 15.37 15.54
CA LYS A 135 0.14 16.75 16.05
C LYS A 135 1.58 17.27 16.30
N ASP A 136 2.54 16.37 16.43
CA ASP A 136 3.96 16.68 16.70
C ASP A 136 4.80 16.67 15.40
N ILE A 137 4.15 16.47 14.25
CA ILE A 137 4.79 16.40 12.92
C ILE A 137 4.47 17.70 12.15
N PRO A 138 5.49 18.39 11.60
CA PRO A 138 5.28 19.57 10.77
C PRO A 138 4.32 19.32 9.61
N MET A 139 3.42 20.27 9.34
CA MET A 139 2.37 20.14 8.32
C MET A 139 2.92 19.85 6.92
N ASN A 140 4.06 20.42 6.56
CA ASN A 140 4.71 20.16 5.27
C ASN A 140 5.17 18.70 5.13
N ILE A 141 5.61 18.06 6.22
CA ILE A 141 5.99 16.65 6.22
C ILE A 141 4.76 15.76 6.08
N GLN A 142 3.66 16.07 6.80
CA GLN A 142 2.39 15.35 6.66
C GLN A 142 1.84 15.48 5.23
N ALA A 143 1.90 16.67 4.64
CA ALA A 143 1.48 16.90 3.26
C ALA A 143 2.32 16.08 2.26
N ASN A 144 3.64 16.03 2.44
CA ASN A 144 4.51 15.19 1.62
C ASN A 144 4.19 13.70 1.77
N GLU A 145 3.92 13.22 2.99
CA GLU A 145 3.49 11.85 3.23
C GLU A 145 2.16 11.55 2.53
N LEU A 146 1.19 12.45 2.62
CA LEU A 146 -0.09 12.31 1.94
C LEU A 146 0.11 12.27 0.42
N ILE A 147 0.91 13.16 -0.17
CA ILE A 147 1.22 13.17 -1.62
C ILE A 147 1.80 11.82 -2.05
N ALA A 148 2.75 11.28 -1.30
CA ALA A 148 3.36 9.99 -1.61
C ALA A 148 2.34 8.84 -1.57
N HIS A 149 1.35 8.89 -0.66
CA HIS A 149 0.28 7.89 -0.58
C HIS A 149 -0.81 8.08 -1.64
N LEU A 150 -1.15 9.31 -2.01
CA LEU A 150 -2.03 9.58 -3.15
C LEU A 150 -1.41 9.00 -4.43
N ALA A 151 -0.12 9.23 -4.65
CA ALA A 151 0.60 8.66 -5.78
C ALA A 151 0.64 7.12 -5.74
N PHE A 152 0.84 6.52 -4.56
CA PHE A 152 0.72 5.07 -4.35
C PHE A 152 -0.65 4.56 -4.80
N GLY A 153 -1.73 5.17 -4.32
CA GLY A 153 -3.10 4.73 -4.59
C GLY A 153 -3.50 4.91 -6.05
N ILE A 154 -3.19 6.08 -6.65
CA ILE A 154 -3.44 6.35 -8.07
C ILE A 154 -2.67 5.36 -8.95
N THR A 155 -1.39 5.11 -8.65
CA THR A 155 -0.58 4.16 -9.41
C THR A 155 -1.09 2.73 -9.27
N THR A 156 -1.48 2.34 -8.06
CA THR A 156 -2.11 1.04 -7.78
C THR A 156 -3.34 0.85 -8.65
N GLU A 157 -4.20 1.86 -8.72
CA GLU A 157 -5.41 1.84 -9.52
C GLU A 157 -5.14 1.78 -11.03
N VAL A 158 -4.21 2.59 -11.54
CA VAL A 158 -3.84 2.58 -12.96
C VAL A 158 -3.33 1.20 -13.38
N VAL A 159 -2.38 0.65 -12.63
CA VAL A 159 -1.79 -0.66 -12.95
C VAL A 159 -2.81 -1.78 -12.74
N ARG A 160 -3.63 -1.73 -11.68
CA ARG A 160 -4.73 -2.68 -11.46
C ARG A 160 -5.68 -2.69 -12.65
N ALA A 161 -6.16 -1.54 -13.10
CA ALA A 161 -7.10 -1.45 -14.21
C ALA A 161 -6.50 -1.99 -15.52
N LEU A 162 -5.25 -1.63 -15.83
CA LEU A 162 -4.53 -2.10 -17.02
C LEU A 162 -4.35 -3.63 -17.04
N ILE A 163 -3.87 -4.21 -15.93
CA ILE A 163 -3.68 -5.65 -15.81
C ILE A 163 -5.02 -6.37 -15.78
N SER A 164 -6.01 -5.85 -15.04
CA SER A 164 -7.35 -6.43 -14.97
C SER A 164 -8.00 -6.51 -16.34
N LYS A 165 -7.87 -5.45 -17.16
CA LYS A 165 -8.31 -5.42 -18.56
C LYS A 165 -7.56 -6.46 -19.38
N LYS A 166 -6.22 -6.52 -19.27
CA LYS A 166 -5.41 -7.48 -20.03
C LYS A 166 -5.76 -8.94 -19.73
N LEU A 167 -6.12 -9.25 -18.48
CA LEU A 167 -6.52 -10.59 -18.07
C LEU A 167 -7.97 -10.96 -18.46
N ARG A 168 -8.77 -10.02 -19.01
CA ARG A 168 -10.11 -10.31 -19.57
C ARG A 168 -10.07 -10.67 -21.06
N GLU A 169 -9.03 -10.24 -21.76
CA GLU A 169 -8.77 -10.55 -23.17
C GLU A 169 -8.30 -12.00 -23.33
#